data_AF-Q20X16-F1
#
_entry.id   AF-Q20X16-F1
#
_cell.length_a   1.000
_cell.length_b   1.000
_cell.length_c   1.000
_cell.angle_alpha   90.00
_cell.angle_beta   90.00
_cell.angle_gamma   90.00
#
_symmetry.space_group_name_H-M   'P 1'
#
loop_
_entity.id
_entity.type
_entity.pdbx_description
1 polymer ?
#
loop_
_entity_poly.entity_id
_entity_poly.type
_entity_poly.pdbx_seq_one_letter_code
_entity_poly.pdbx_strand_id
1 'polypeptide(L)'
;MRDQPLTTTSAASSRRGAMLRAAVALSICGSLLATPAAAQSITDRFKSLFGGSSEPAPSGAASAPAPASEAEVELTCPEVSIRPGASTYAVGLPGKPASGNDLRFQATIGRTARECNLGDGMVKAKIGIQGRVIAGPAGAPGNVDVPLRVAVVQEGVQPKTIFTKLYQTRVTMTADGNEPFTLVAEDIVYPAPSAAAGDAYVFYIGFDPQGLKPEPPARKRK
;
A
#
# COMPACT_ATOMS: atom_id res chain seq x y z
N MET A 1 -31.92 69.19 -33.23
CA MET A 1 -30.53 68.90 -32.83
C MET A 1 -30.50 67.42 -32.45
N ARG A 2 -30.21 66.54 -33.41
CA ARG A 2 -28.89 65.94 -33.71
C ARG A 2 -28.37 65.12 -32.52
N ASP A 3 -27.92 63.88 -32.61
CA ASP A 3 -27.83 62.87 -33.68
C ASP A 3 -27.47 61.52 -33.00
N GLN A 4 -27.63 60.46 -33.76
CA GLN A 4 -27.47 59.01 -33.57
C GLN A 4 -26.33 58.42 -32.68
N PRO A 5 -26.50 57.14 -32.27
CA PRO A 5 -25.44 56.27 -31.75
C PRO A 5 -24.52 55.74 -32.86
N LEU A 6 -23.22 55.65 -32.55
CA LEU A 6 -22.16 55.17 -33.43
C LEU A 6 -22.27 53.67 -33.73
N THR A 7 -22.22 53.38 -35.02
CA THR A 7 -22.22 52.09 -35.72
C THR A 7 -20.85 51.41 -35.75
N THR A 8 -20.87 50.07 -35.87
CA THR A 8 -19.92 49.19 -36.61
C THR A 8 -18.46 49.13 -36.13
N THR A 9 -17.78 47.97 -36.04
CA THR A 9 -17.40 47.14 -37.21
C THR A 9 -16.80 45.80 -36.75
N SER A 10 -17.10 44.74 -37.51
CA SER A 10 -16.49 43.40 -37.49
C SER A 10 -15.08 43.40 -38.08
N ALA A 11 -14.16 42.58 -37.55
CA ALA A 11 -13.12 41.93 -38.38
C ALA A 11 -12.46 40.77 -37.64
N ALA A 12 -12.67 39.57 -38.18
CA ALA A 12 -11.83 38.40 -37.95
C ALA A 12 -10.40 38.65 -38.48
N SER A 13 -9.39 38.09 -37.81
CA SER A 13 -8.06 37.93 -38.41
C SER A 13 -7.48 36.57 -38.03
N SER A 14 -7.44 35.67 -39.00
CA SER A 14 -6.62 34.46 -38.97
C SER A 14 -5.19 34.83 -39.32
N ARG A 15 -4.20 34.21 -38.67
CA ARG A 15 -2.87 34.04 -39.27
C ARG A 15 -2.36 32.61 -39.06
N ARG A 16 -2.30 31.92 -40.20
CA ARG A 16 -1.56 30.69 -40.46
C ARG A 16 -0.06 31.01 -40.52
N GLY A 17 0.77 30.02 -40.17
CA GLY A 17 2.20 29.97 -40.47
C GLY A 17 2.94 29.18 -39.38
N ALA A 18 3.84 28.24 -39.65
CA ALA A 18 4.35 27.69 -40.90
C ALA A 18 4.94 26.30 -40.59
N MET A 19 4.92 25.41 -41.58
CA MET A 19 5.67 24.16 -41.58
C MET A 19 7.17 24.42 -41.41
N LEU A 20 7.86 23.59 -40.63
CA LEU A 20 9.27 23.30 -40.86
C LEU A 20 9.47 21.78 -40.87
N ARG A 21 9.68 21.26 -42.08
CA ARG A 21 10.23 19.94 -42.35
C ARG A 21 11.74 20.00 -42.13
N ALA A 22 12.30 19.08 -41.37
CA ALA A 22 13.72 18.75 -41.43
C ALA A 22 13.86 17.22 -41.46
N ALA A 23 14.28 16.72 -42.61
CA ALA A 23 14.71 15.35 -42.83
C ALA A 23 16.23 15.29 -42.60
N VAL A 24 16.71 14.32 -41.82
CA VAL A 24 18.11 13.87 -41.84
C VAL A 24 18.13 12.34 -41.74
N ALA A 25 19.02 11.76 -42.53
CA ALA A 25 19.03 10.39 -43.02
C ALA A 25 19.91 9.43 -42.19
N LEU A 26 19.57 8.15 -42.29
CA LEU A 26 20.42 6.95 -42.42
C LEU A 26 21.64 6.76 -41.47
N SER A 27 21.58 5.74 -40.61
CA SER A 27 22.74 4.86 -40.39
C SER A 27 22.32 3.43 -40.05
N ILE A 28 22.67 2.53 -40.96
CA ILE A 28 22.68 1.08 -40.84
C ILE A 28 23.85 0.69 -39.93
N CYS A 29 23.63 -0.16 -38.92
CA CYS A 29 24.69 -1.05 -38.43
C CYS A 29 24.06 -2.30 -37.80
N GLY A 30 24.21 -3.42 -38.50
CA GLY A 30 23.89 -4.74 -37.98
C GLY A 30 25.06 -5.31 -37.18
N SER A 31 24.75 -6.13 -36.18
CA SER A 31 25.69 -7.08 -35.57
C SER A 31 24.89 -8.22 -34.96
N LEU A 32 24.69 -9.26 -35.76
CA LEU A 32 24.31 -10.59 -35.30
C LEU A 32 25.55 -11.20 -34.61
N LEU A 33 25.47 -11.40 -33.29
CA LEU A 33 26.37 -12.31 -32.60
C LEU A 33 25.63 -13.63 -32.39
N ALA A 34 25.84 -14.54 -33.33
CA ALA A 34 25.50 -15.95 -33.16
C ALA A 34 26.43 -16.55 -32.09
N THR A 35 25.85 -16.99 -30.99
CA THR A 35 26.52 -17.83 -30.01
C THR A 35 26.68 -19.26 -30.57
N PRO A 36 27.79 -19.95 -30.28
CA PRO A 36 28.03 -21.29 -30.80
C PRO A 36 27.06 -22.27 -30.12
N ALA A 37 26.22 -22.90 -30.93
CA ALA A 37 25.46 -24.08 -30.53
C ALA A 37 26.45 -25.22 -30.24
N ALA A 38 26.81 -25.41 -28.97
CA ALA A 38 27.40 -26.67 -28.54
C ALA A 38 26.35 -27.77 -28.75
N ALA A 39 26.63 -28.70 -29.65
CA ALA A 39 25.82 -29.89 -29.84
C ALA A 39 25.80 -30.70 -28.53
N GLN A 40 24.77 -30.49 -27.72
CA GLN A 40 24.48 -31.34 -26.57
C GLN A 40 23.72 -32.55 -27.11
N SER A 41 24.33 -33.73 -27.00
CA SER A 41 23.75 -34.95 -27.53
C SER A 41 22.39 -35.21 -26.87
N ILE A 42 21.42 -35.67 -27.67
CA ILE A 42 20.08 -36.04 -27.19
C ILE A 42 20.15 -37.10 -26.07
N THR A 43 21.23 -37.89 -26.07
CA THR A 43 21.53 -38.92 -25.08
C THR A 43 21.76 -38.34 -23.68
N ASP A 44 22.38 -37.15 -23.55
CA ASP A 44 22.65 -36.52 -22.25
C ASP A 44 21.37 -35.97 -21.60
N ARG A 45 20.43 -35.51 -22.42
CA ARG A 45 19.12 -35.00 -21.94
C ARG A 45 18.21 -36.14 -21.49
N PHE A 46 18.31 -37.30 -22.13
CA PHE A 46 17.53 -38.48 -21.76
C PHE A 46 18.02 -39.11 -20.43
N LYS A 47 19.33 -39.02 -20.15
CA LYS A 47 19.92 -39.54 -18.91
C LYS A 47 19.48 -38.74 -17.65
N SER A 48 19.22 -37.44 -17.81
CA SER A 48 18.75 -36.57 -16.72
C SER A 48 17.27 -36.77 -16.36
N LEU A 49 16.48 -37.45 -17.21
CA LEU A 49 15.02 -37.58 -17.02
C LEU A 49 14.59 -38.93 -16.41
N PHE A 50 15.45 -39.96 -16.36
CA PHE A 50 15.01 -41.33 -16.05
C PHE A 50 15.87 -42.17 -15.10
N GLY A 51 16.93 -41.65 -14.47
CA GLY A 51 17.71 -42.51 -13.57
C GLY A 51 18.63 -41.75 -12.64
N GLY A 52 18.32 -41.82 -11.35
CA GLY A 52 19.15 -41.27 -10.29
C GLY A 52 20.57 -41.80 -10.29
N SER A 53 21.49 -40.94 -9.89
CA SER A 53 22.76 -41.32 -9.28
C SER A 53 23.17 -40.17 -8.37
N SER A 54 23.13 -40.45 -7.07
CA SER A 54 23.79 -39.68 -6.03
C SER A 54 25.29 -39.66 -6.31
N GLU A 55 25.93 -38.52 -6.18
CA GLU A 55 27.36 -38.45 -5.86
C GLU A 55 27.58 -37.23 -4.95
N PRO A 56 28.13 -37.42 -3.74
CA PRO A 56 28.39 -36.34 -2.80
C PRO A 56 29.75 -35.70 -3.08
N ALA A 57 29.81 -34.37 -3.14
CA ALA A 57 31.07 -33.62 -3.13
C ALA A 57 31.22 -32.89 -1.78
N PRO A 58 32.45 -32.80 -1.21
CA PRO A 58 32.67 -32.59 0.21
C PRO A 58 32.63 -31.13 0.65
N SER A 59 32.41 -30.98 1.95
CA SER A 59 32.29 -29.77 2.75
C SER A 59 33.38 -28.71 2.51
N GLY A 60 32.93 -27.46 2.35
CA GLY A 60 33.69 -26.25 2.60
C GLY A 60 32.90 -25.36 3.55
N ALA A 61 33.39 -25.22 4.79
CA ALA A 61 32.76 -24.42 5.82
C ALA A 61 32.82 -22.92 5.50
N ALA A 62 31.65 -22.29 5.41
CA ALA A 62 31.43 -20.90 5.77
C ALA A 62 29.97 -20.80 6.24
N SER A 63 29.77 -20.83 7.56
CA SER A 63 28.47 -20.58 8.18
C SER A 63 28.11 -19.10 8.01
N ALA A 64 27.67 -18.73 6.80
CA ALA A 64 26.80 -17.58 6.63
C ALA A 64 25.44 -17.94 7.24
N PRO A 65 24.72 -17.00 7.89
CA PRO A 65 23.36 -17.26 8.33
C PRO A 65 22.56 -17.69 7.10
N ALA A 66 22.01 -18.90 7.13
CA ALA A 66 21.08 -19.32 6.09
C ALA A 66 19.93 -18.30 6.08
N PRO A 67 19.55 -17.72 4.93
CA PRO A 67 18.33 -16.96 4.86
C PRO A 67 17.20 -17.88 5.33
N ALA A 68 16.39 -17.42 6.28
CA ALA A 68 15.16 -18.12 6.65
C ALA A 68 14.42 -18.45 5.36
N SER A 69 13.99 -19.70 5.22
CA SER A 69 13.30 -20.12 4.01
C SER A 69 12.04 -19.26 3.86
N GLU A 70 11.68 -18.88 2.63
CA GLU A 70 10.50 -18.04 2.37
C GLU A 70 9.23 -18.63 3.03
N ALA A 71 9.17 -19.96 3.15
CA ALA A 71 8.15 -20.69 3.90
C ALA A 71 8.13 -20.39 5.40
N GLU A 72 9.27 -20.29 6.08
CA GLU A 72 9.33 -19.94 7.52
C GLU A 72 8.91 -18.50 7.80
N VAL A 73 9.21 -17.59 6.86
CA VAL A 73 8.78 -16.18 6.94
C VAL A 73 7.28 -16.06 6.71
N GLU A 74 6.73 -16.81 5.77
CA GLU A 74 5.29 -16.82 5.47
C GLU A 74 4.47 -17.48 6.59
N LEU A 75 4.98 -18.55 7.21
CA LEU A 75 4.43 -19.18 8.42
C LEU A 75 4.45 -18.24 9.65
N THR A 76 5.31 -17.22 9.64
CA THR A 76 5.50 -16.30 10.77
C THR A 76 4.86 -14.92 10.53
N CYS A 77 4.22 -14.71 9.38
CA CYS A 77 3.56 -13.45 9.06
C CYS A 77 2.03 -13.62 9.15
N PRO A 78 1.39 -13.15 10.23
CA PRO A 78 -0.05 -13.20 10.42
C PRO A 78 -0.85 -12.64 9.26
N GLU A 79 -2.10 -13.09 9.12
CA GLU A 79 -3.03 -12.45 8.21
C GLU A 79 -3.39 -11.02 8.65
N VAL A 80 -3.84 -10.19 7.68
CA VAL A 80 -4.39 -8.86 7.96
C VAL A 80 -5.90 -8.92 7.86
N SER A 81 -6.56 -8.55 8.95
CA SER A 81 -8.01 -8.45 9.05
C SER A 81 -8.42 -7.02 9.39
N ILE A 82 -9.52 -6.56 8.79
CA ILE A 82 -10.13 -5.29 9.16
C ILE A 82 -11.01 -5.54 10.39
N ARG A 83 -10.76 -4.81 11.47
CA ARG A 83 -11.55 -4.92 12.70
C ARG A 83 -13.04 -4.70 12.37
N PRO A 84 -13.95 -5.58 12.85
CA PRO A 84 -15.37 -5.42 12.63
C PRO A 84 -15.87 -4.02 13.02
N GLY A 85 -16.62 -3.38 12.12
CA GLY A 85 -17.14 -2.01 12.31
C GLY A 85 -16.12 -0.88 12.09
N ALA A 86 -14.87 -1.18 11.75
CA ALA A 86 -13.81 -0.17 11.57
C ALA A 86 -13.32 -0.04 10.11
N SER A 87 -14.04 -0.61 9.14
CA SER A 87 -13.72 -0.53 7.70
C SER A 87 -14.08 0.81 7.05
N THR A 88 -14.91 1.62 7.72
CA THR A 88 -15.39 2.91 7.24
C THR A 88 -15.30 3.96 8.34
N TYR A 89 -14.96 5.19 7.98
CA TYR A 89 -14.96 6.35 8.87
C TYR A 89 -15.77 7.48 8.23
N ALA A 90 -16.95 7.75 8.78
CA ALA A 90 -17.85 8.78 8.30
C ALA A 90 -17.90 9.96 9.28
N VAL A 91 -17.89 11.18 8.75
CA VAL A 91 -18.05 12.41 9.52
C VAL A 91 -19.21 13.22 8.94
N GLY A 92 -20.13 13.62 9.82
CA GLY A 92 -21.26 14.47 9.48
C GLY A 92 -21.02 15.94 9.84
N LEU A 93 -22.04 16.76 9.61
CA LEU A 93 -22.10 18.12 10.14
C LEU A 93 -22.03 18.11 11.68
N PRO A 94 -21.49 19.16 12.32
CA PRO A 94 -21.44 19.24 13.77
C PRO A 94 -22.81 19.00 14.42
N GLY A 95 -22.88 18.05 15.36
CA GLY A 95 -24.12 17.70 16.07
C GLY A 95 -25.14 16.91 15.23
N LYS A 96 -24.79 16.50 14.01
CA LYS A 96 -25.65 15.71 13.12
C LYS A 96 -25.10 14.30 12.92
N PRO A 97 -25.96 13.32 12.58
CA PRO A 97 -25.48 12.00 12.19
C PRO A 97 -24.62 12.08 10.94
N ALA A 98 -23.62 11.21 10.83
CA ALA A 98 -22.77 11.09 9.64
C ALA A 98 -23.47 10.28 8.54
N SER A 99 -24.62 10.76 8.06
CA SER A 99 -25.44 10.07 7.06
C SER A 99 -26.31 11.02 6.24
N GLY A 100 -26.76 10.55 5.08
CA GLY A 100 -27.66 11.30 4.20
C GLY A 100 -27.08 12.67 3.78
N ASN A 101 -27.92 13.70 3.85
CA ASN A 101 -27.54 15.07 3.49
C ASN A 101 -26.57 15.71 4.48
N ASP A 102 -26.45 15.17 5.69
CA ASP A 102 -25.56 15.70 6.73
C ASP A 102 -24.13 15.11 6.62
N LEU A 103 -23.89 14.12 5.75
CA LEU A 103 -22.58 13.51 5.55
C LEU A 103 -21.60 14.49 4.88
N ARG A 104 -20.47 14.76 5.54
CA ARG A 104 -19.40 15.61 4.99
C ARG A 104 -18.39 14.80 4.19
N PHE A 105 -17.94 13.68 4.74
CA PHE A 105 -17.06 12.76 4.05
C PHE A 105 -17.16 11.36 4.65
N GLN A 106 -16.75 10.38 3.85
CA GLN A 106 -16.55 9.00 4.28
C GLN A 106 -15.20 8.49 3.77
N ALA A 107 -14.36 7.98 4.67
CA ALA A 107 -13.18 7.22 4.32
C ALA A 107 -13.49 5.72 4.35
N THR A 108 -12.91 4.97 3.42
CA THR A 108 -13.05 3.50 3.34
C THR A 108 -11.69 2.84 3.15
N ILE A 109 -11.49 1.69 3.80
CA ILE A 109 -10.33 0.82 3.54
C ILE A 109 -10.67 -0.06 2.34
N GLY A 110 -9.80 -0.06 1.33
CA GLY A 110 -10.00 -0.83 0.10
C GLY A 110 -9.06 -2.01 -0.04
N ARG A 111 -7.76 -1.81 0.16
CA ARG A 111 -6.74 -2.85 0.04
C ARG A 111 -5.76 -2.80 1.20
N THR A 112 -5.20 -3.97 1.49
CA THR A 112 -4.19 -4.16 2.53
C THR A 112 -3.03 -4.95 1.96
N ALA A 113 -1.85 -4.74 2.53
CA ALA A 113 -0.64 -5.50 2.23
C ALA A 113 0.12 -5.75 3.53
N ARG A 114 0.84 -6.87 3.59
CA ARG A 114 1.71 -7.23 4.72
C ARG A 114 3.06 -7.69 4.20
N GLU A 115 4.10 -7.27 4.90
CA GLU A 115 5.46 -7.77 4.74
C GLU A 115 6.00 -8.02 6.15
N CYS A 116 6.54 -9.20 6.42
CA CYS A 116 7.17 -9.50 7.70
C CYS A 116 8.59 -10.00 7.45
N ASN A 117 9.50 -9.61 8.34
CA ASN A 117 10.84 -10.14 8.41
C ASN A 117 11.08 -10.71 9.81
N LEU A 118 11.58 -11.95 9.87
CA LEU A 118 11.95 -12.60 11.12
C LEU A 118 13.47 -12.46 11.32
N GLY A 119 13.89 -11.97 12.49
CA GLY A 119 15.29 -11.87 12.85
C GLY A 119 15.46 -11.64 14.35
N ASP A 120 16.46 -12.27 14.95
CA ASP A 120 16.79 -12.11 16.38
C ASP A 120 15.61 -12.43 17.33
N GLY A 121 14.75 -13.39 16.95
CA GLY A 121 13.56 -13.76 17.72
C GLY A 121 12.44 -12.70 17.71
N MET A 122 12.53 -11.71 16.83
CA MET A 122 11.56 -10.63 16.67
C MET A 122 10.97 -10.65 15.25
N VAL A 123 9.68 -10.37 15.14
CA VAL A 123 9.02 -10.09 13.88
C VAL A 123 9.01 -8.58 13.67
N LYS A 124 9.54 -8.13 12.54
CA LYS A 124 9.44 -6.75 12.05
C LYS A 124 8.45 -6.74 10.89
N ALA A 125 7.31 -6.09 11.07
CA ALA A 125 6.24 -6.07 10.10
C ALA A 125 6.06 -4.67 9.50
N LYS A 126 5.70 -4.64 8.21
CA LYS A 126 5.17 -3.48 7.52
C LYS A 126 3.76 -3.78 7.05
N ILE A 127 2.83 -2.90 7.38
CA ILE A 127 1.43 -3.02 6.95
C ILE A 127 1.09 -1.85 6.02
N GLY A 128 0.80 -2.18 4.76
CA GLY A 128 0.29 -1.24 3.77
C GLY A 128 -1.23 -1.18 3.84
N ILE A 129 -1.78 0.04 3.91
CA ILE A 129 -3.23 0.29 3.92
C ILE A 129 -3.53 1.29 2.82
N GLN A 130 -4.41 0.90 1.89
CA GLN A 130 -4.89 1.75 0.83
C GLN A 130 -6.40 1.93 0.96
N GLY A 131 -6.86 3.15 0.77
CA GLY A 131 -8.27 3.48 0.81
C GLY A 131 -8.60 4.73 0.02
N ARG A 132 -9.81 5.24 0.23
CA ARG A 132 -10.30 6.47 -0.38
C ARG A 132 -11.04 7.33 0.64
N VAL A 133 -10.99 8.65 0.45
CA VAL A 133 -11.85 9.63 1.10
C VAL A 133 -12.81 10.17 0.06
N ILE A 134 -14.11 10.04 0.32
CA ILE A 134 -15.18 10.47 -0.57
C ILE A 134 -15.94 11.60 0.10
N ALA A 135 -16.09 12.73 -0.59
CA ALA A 135 -16.91 13.85 -0.14
C ALA A 135 -18.39 13.47 -0.16
N GLY A 136 -19.10 13.85 0.90
CA GLY A 136 -20.55 13.71 1.01
C GLY A 136 -21.28 15.00 0.60
N PRO A 137 -22.62 14.97 0.57
CA PRO A 137 -23.44 16.10 0.12
C PRO A 137 -23.24 17.39 0.94
N ALA A 138 -22.84 17.29 2.21
CA ALA A 138 -22.58 18.45 3.07
C ALA A 138 -21.20 19.10 2.83
N GLY A 139 -20.39 18.57 1.91
CA GLY A 139 -19.06 19.08 1.59
C GLY A 139 -17.96 18.64 2.56
N ALA A 140 -16.88 18.12 1.97
CA ALA A 140 -15.66 17.77 2.71
C ALA A 140 -14.82 19.02 3.03
N PRO A 141 -14.02 19.00 4.11
CA PRO A 141 -12.97 20.00 4.33
C PRO A 141 -11.87 19.88 3.26
N GLY A 142 -11.08 20.94 3.04
CA GLY A 142 -9.96 20.91 2.08
C GLY A 142 -8.84 19.93 2.45
N ASN A 143 -8.74 19.54 3.73
CA ASN A 143 -7.88 18.46 4.18
C ASN A 143 -8.65 17.56 5.15
N VAL A 144 -8.47 16.25 5.02
CA VAL A 144 -9.04 15.22 5.88
C VAL A 144 -7.90 14.45 6.54
N ASP A 145 -7.91 14.38 7.87
CA ASP A 145 -7.02 13.51 8.63
C ASP A 145 -7.66 12.12 8.76
N VAL A 146 -6.91 11.09 8.37
CA VAL A 146 -7.36 9.70 8.31
C VAL A 146 -6.67 8.92 9.43
N PRO A 147 -7.37 8.65 10.56
CA PRO A 147 -6.79 7.94 11.69
C PRO A 147 -6.95 6.43 11.53
N LEU A 148 -5.84 5.70 11.49
CA LEU A 148 -5.82 4.24 11.36
C LEU A 148 -5.10 3.64 12.55
N ARG A 149 -5.69 2.64 13.20
CA ARG A 149 -5.01 1.85 14.22
C ARG A 149 -4.61 0.51 13.63
N VAL A 150 -3.36 0.13 13.89
CA VAL A 150 -2.85 -1.21 13.61
C VAL A 150 -2.55 -1.89 14.94
N ALA A 151 -3.03 -3.12 15.10
CA ALA A 151 -2.79 -3.92 16.28
C ALA A 151 -2.38 -5.35 15.89
N VAL A 152 -1.47 -5.94 16.65
CA VAL A 152 -1.16 -7.37 16.62
C VAL A 152 -1.89 -7.98 17.80
N VAL A 153 -2.78 -8.93 17.53
CA VAL A 153 -3.56 -9.60 18.56
C VAL A 153 -3.29 -11.09 18.46
N GLN A 154 -2.96 -11.70 19.60
CA GLN A 154 -3.04 -13.14 19.76
C GLN A 154 -4.49 -13.48 20.14
N GLU A 155 -5.18 -14.15 19.24
CA GLU A 155 -6.54 -14.63 19.44
C GLU A 155 -6.59 -15.85 20.38
N GLY A 156 -7.80 -16.18 20.82
CA GLY A 156 -8.08 -17.26 21.75
C GLY A 156 -9.27 -16.92 22.65
N VAL A 157 -9.48 -17.74 23.69
CA VAL A 157 -10.56 -17.52 24.68
C VAL A 157 -10.42 -16.15 25.36
N GLN A 158 -9.18 -15.71 25.56
CA GLN A 158 -8.85 -14.39 26.08
C GLN A 158 -7.88 -13.72 25.11
N PRO A 159 -8.37 -12.88 24.18
CA PRO A 159 -7.52 -12.25 23.19
C PRO A 159 -6.53 -11.29 23.87
N LYS A 160 -5.26 -11.38 23.47
CA LYS A 160 -4.17 -10.57 24.02
C LYS A 160 -3.63 -9.64 22.95
N THR A 161 -3.66 -8.33 23.22
CA THR A 161 -3.00 -7.35 22.34
C THR A 161 -1.50 -7.36 22.60
N ILE A 162 -0.72 -7.63 21.56
CA ILE A 162 0.75 -7.71 21.60
C ILE A 162 1.38 -6.37 21.18
N PHE A 163 0.79 -5.74 20.17
CA PHE A 163 1.18 -4.42 19.67
C PHE A 163 -0.08 -3.63 19.35
N THR A 164 -0.07 -2.32 19.56
CA THR A 164 -1.10 -1.42 19.07
C THR A 164 -0.53 -0.03 18.89
N LYS A 165 -0.76 0.58 17.72
CA LYS A 165 -0.35 1.95 17.45
C LYS A 165 -1.35 2.65 16.54
N LEU A 166 -1.56 3.93 16.81
CA LEU A 166 -2.31 4.83 15.95
C LEU A 166 -1.36 5.47 14.93
N TYR A 167 -1.78 5.46 13.68
CA TYR A 167 -1.15 6.14 12.55
C TYR A 167 -2.15 7.13 11.98
N GLN A 168 -1.64 8.18 11.34
CA GLN A 168 -2.46 9.20 10.70
C GLN A 168 -1.83 9.58 9.37
N THR A 169 -2.67 9.76 8.36
CA THR A 169 -2.28 10.38 7.09
C THR A 169 -3.24 11.49 6.75
N ARG A 170 -2.75 12.54 6.09
CA ARG A 170 -3.55 13.69 5.67
C ARG A 170 -3.82 13.59 4.18
N VAL A 171 -5.08 13.76 3.81
CA VAL A 171 -5.55 13.74 2.42
C VAL A 171 -6.02 15.14 2.07
N THR A 172 -5.42 15.73 1.03
CA THR A 172 -5.88 17.01 0.48
C THR A 172 -6.99 16.73 -0.52
N MET A 173 -8.17 17.31 -0.30
CA MET A 173 -9.36 17.10 -1.14
C MET A 173 -9.32 17.99 -2.38
N THR A 174 -9.57 17.41 -3.55
CA THR A 174 -9.79 18.17 -4.79
C THR A 174 -11.28 18.33 -5.12
N ALA A 175 -11.58 19.03 -6.21
CA ALA A 175 -12.95 19.22 -6.69
C ALA A 175 -13.63 17.89 -7.10
N ASP A 176 -12.87 16.84 -7.40
CA ASP A 176 -13.42 15.52 -7.75
C ASP A 176 -14.07 14.85 -6.54
N GLY A 177 -13.68 15.24 -5.32
CA GLY A 177 -14.28 14.75 -4.07
C GLY A 177 -14.04 13.26 -3.82
N ASN A 178 -13.07 12.62 -4.48
CA ASN A 178 -12.78 11.20 -4.33
C ASN A 178 -11.27 10.93 -4.40
N GLU A 179 -10.62 11.08 -3.26
CA GLU A 179 -9.16 11.03 -3.16
C GLU A 179 -8.66 9.70 -2.62
N PRO A 180 -7.65 9.07 -3.23
CA PRO A 180 -6.99 7.92 -2.64
C PRO A 180 -6.12 8.35 -1.45
N PHE A 181 -5.95 7.43 -0.50
CA PHE A 181 -4.90 7.53 0.50
C PHE A 181 -4.11 6.24 0.58
N THR A 182 -2.86 6.35 1.02
CA THR A 182 -2.01 5.21 1.35
C THR A 182 -1.29 5.52 2.66
N LEU A 183 -1.16 4.49 3.49
CA LEU A 183 -0.42 4.54 4.74
C LEU A 183 0.41 3.27 4.86
N VAL A 184 1.68 3.41 5.20
CA VAL A 184 2.57 2.29 5.53
C VAL A 184 2.93 2.41 7.01
N ALA A 185 2.54 1.40 7.79
CA ALA A 185 2.92 1.26 9.19
C ALA A 185 4.16 0.37 9.26
N GLU A 186 5.33 0.95 9.53
CA GLU A 186 6.63 0.28 9.39
C GLU A 186 7.39 0.03 10.70
N ASP A 187 6.89 0.56 11.82
CA ASP A 187 7.52 0.40 13.14
C ASP A 187 6.84 -0.70 13.99
N ILE A 188 6.23 -1.68 13.33
CA ILE A 188 5.56 -2.80 14.00
C ILE A 188 6.61 -3.86 14.33
N VAL A 189 6.93 -4.00 15.61
CA VAL A 189 7.91 -4.98 16.08
C VAL A 189 7.34 -5.71 17.29
N TYR A 190 7.38 -7.05 17.28
CA TYR A 190 6.92 -7.88 18.38
C TYR A 190 7.70 -9.20 18.47
N PRO A 191 7.76 -9.85 19.65
CA PRO A 191 8.42 -11.14 19.80
C PRO A 191 7.79 -12.19 18.90
N ALA A 192 8.62 -13.00 18.24
CA ALA A 192 8.13 -14.10 17.42
C ALA A 192 7.33 -15.09 18.28
N PRO A 193 6.11 -15.48 17.85
CA PRO A 193 5.32 -16.47 18.57
C PRO A 193 6.01 -17.83 18.53
N SER A 194 5.66 -18.70 19.50
CA SER A 194 5.99 -20.12 19.36
C SER A 194 5.24 -20.70 18.16
N ALA A 195 5.77 -21.78 17.57
CA ALA A 195 5.12 -22.44 16.43
C ALA A 195 3.65 -22.82 16.72
N ALA A 196 3.33 -23.24 17.95
CA ALA A 196 1.97 -23.59 18.35
C ALA A 196 1.02 -22.37 18.52
N ALA A 197 1.58 -21.17 18.66
CA ALA A 197 0.81 -19.94 18.87
C ALA A 197 0.73 -19.06 17.63
N GLY A 198 1.55 -19.31 16.60
CA GLY A 198 1.68 -18.45 15.42
C GLY A 198 0.35 -18.22 14.70
N ASP A 199 -0.42 -19.29 14.49
CA ASP A 199 -1.71 -19.25 13.77
C ASP A 199 -2.78 -18.42 14.50
N ALA A 200 -2.62 -18.15 15.79
CA ALA A 200 -3.55 -17.32 16.55
C ALA A 200 -3.23 -15.82 16.41
N TYR A 201 -2.12 -15.43 15.79
CA TYR A 201 -1.79 -14.02 15.64
C TYR A 201 -2.52 -13.45 14.43
N VAL A 202 -3.07 -12.25 14.58
CA VAL A 202 -3.76 -11.50 13.52
C VAL A 202 -3.36 -10.03 13.58
N PHE A 203 -3.06 -9.43 12.42
CA PHE A 203 -2.98 -7.99 12.29
C PHE A 203 -4.38 -7.41 12.12
N TYR A 204 -4.86 -6.70 13.13
CA TYR A 204 -6.09 -5.92 13.04
C TYR A 204 -5.80 -4.50 12.60
N ILE A 205 -6.45 -4.08 11.51
CA ILE A 205 -6.46 -2.68 11.07
C ILE A 205 -7.87 -2.10 11.16
N GLY A 206 -7.96 -0.78 11.33
CA GLY A 206 -9.25 -0.10 11.24
C GLY A 206 -9.14 1.37 11.53
N PHE A 207 -10.16 2.13 11.14
CA PHE A 207 -10.24 3.52 11.52
C PHE A 207 -10.42 3.69 13.03
N ASP A 208 -9.75 4.67 13.61
CA ASP A 208 -9.88 5.00 15.03
C ASP A 208 -10.01 6.52 15.27
N PRO A 209 -11.23 7.07 15.19
CA PRO A 209 -11.46 8.49 15.40
C PRO A 209 -11.22 8.95 16.84
N GLN A 210 -11.13 8.05 17.83
CA GLN A 210 -10.78 8.46 19.20
C GLN A 210 -9.32 8.93 19.28
N GLY A 211 -8.47 8.41 18.39
CA GLY A 211 -7.07 8.83 18.28
C GLY A 211 -6.85 10.24 17.74
N LEU A 212 -7.89 10.89 17.19
CA LEU A 212 -7.83 12.31 16.80
C LEU A 212 -8.07 13.25 17.98
N LYS A 213 -8.60 12.75 19.10
CA LYS A 213 -8.80 13.53 20.32
C LYS A 213 -7.48 13.56 21.10
N PRO A 214 -7.09 14.71 21.69
CA PRO A 214 -5.94 14.75 22.59
C PRO A 214 -6.10 13.70 23.70
N GLU A 215 -5.06 12.89 23.92
CA GLU A 215 -5.09 11.89 24.98
C GLU A 215 -5.29 12.61 26.34
N PRO A 216 -6.28 12.20 27.17
CA PRO A 216 -6.41 12.77 28.50
C PRO A 216 -5.10 12.56 29.26
N PRO A 217 -4.63 13.55 30.05
CA PRO A 217 -3.36 13.41 30.76
C PRO A 217 -3.37 12.15 31.62
N ALA A 218 -2.33 11.33 31.47
CA ALA A 218 -2.19 10.08 32.21
C ALA A 218 -2.35 10.36 33.71
N ARG A 219 -3.37 9.77 34.33
CA ARG A 219 -3.55 9.85 35.79
C ARG A 219 -2.33 9.20 36.43
N LYS A 220 -1.48 10.02 37.06
CA LYS A 220 -0.38 9.53 37.90
C LYS A 220 -0.99 8.62 38.96
N ARG A 221 -0.69 7.31 38.91
CA ARG A 221 -0.99 6.41 40.02
C ARG A 221 -0.19 6.90 41.22
N LYS A 222 -0.90 7.21 42.31
CA LYS A 222 -0.33 7.63 43.59
C LYS A 222 0.00 6.40 44.42
#